data_AF-A0A8T4T5W2-F1
#
_entry.id   AF-A0A8T4T5W2-F1
#
_cell.length_a   1.000
_cell.length_b   1.000
_cell.length_c   1.000
_cell.angle_alpha   90.00
_cell.angle_beta   90.00
_cell.angle_gamma   90.00
#
_symmetry.space_group_name_H-M   'P 1'
#
loop_
_entity.id
_entity.type
_entity.pdbx_description
1 polymer ?
#
loop_
_entity_poly.entity_id
_entity_poly.type
_entity_poly.pdbx_seq_one_letter_code
_entity_poly.pdbx_strand_id
1 'polypeptide(L)'
;MDKNDDIFKENVKKSFLKAKEDISNIENQFKELKELFSKQNKDILALSEKIEYFFKENSKKEDKIDFFNSSIGNKGVVNNRQQSTVNHQQSSTMQSNEQQWISDDQAINNNQQQTLTSEQKRANQPPFIRNSLDSINQTLTFRFKTLTDREFSVFLAIYELEKQLSEVTYADLANKLSLTETTIRSCVNRLVSKQLPLTKERFFNKKTTITIDKNFKELSLLNKLINIRSNNSDQKSLLDI
;
A
#
# COMPACT_ATOMS: atom_id res chain seq x y z
N MET A 1 -69.07 31.99 -5.06
CA MET A 1 -67.65 31.63 -4.88
C MET A 1 -67.62 30.42 -3.97
N ASP A 2 -66.93 29.36 -4.40
CA ASP A 2 -66.92 28.06 -3.73
C ASP A 2 -65.99 28.10 -2.52
N LYS A 3 -66.53 27.85 -1.31
CA LYS A 3 -65.74 27.88 -0.05
C LYS A 3 -64.54 26.92 -0.06
N ASN A 4 -64.58 25.91 -0.92
CA ASN A 4 -63.50 24.95 -1.09
C ASN A 4 -62.24 25.56 -1.72
N ASP A 5 -62.40 26.59 -2.57
CA ASP A 5 -61.27 27.24 -3.25
C ASP A 5 -60.44 28.10 -2.28
N ASP A 6 -61.09 28.73 -1.30
CA ASP A 6 -60.42 29.54 -0.28
C ASP A 6 -59.60 28.66 0.69
N ILE A 7 -60.17 27.52 1.11
CA ILE A 7 -59.48 26.54 1.97
C ILE A 7 -58.24 25.98 1.26
N PHE A 8 -58.35 25.67 -0.03
CA PHE A 8 -57.21 25.19 -0.82
C PHE A 8 -56.09 26.24 -0.89
N LYS A 9 -56.42 27.49 -1.21
CA LYS A 9 -55.44 28.60 -1.27
C LYS A 9 -54.74 28.81 0.07
N GLU A 10 -55.46 28.72 1.18
CA GLU A 10 -54.89 28.85 2.53
C GLU A 10 -53.90 27.71 2.84
N ASN A 11 -54.26 26.47 2.52
CA ASN A 11 -53.39 25.31 2.71
C ASN A 11 -52.12 25.38 1.87
N VAL A 12 -52.23 25.83 0.61
CA VAL A 12 -51.08 26.04 -0.27
C VAL A 12 -50.15 27.10 0.33
N LYS A 13 -50.70 28.24 0.76
CA LYS A 13 -49.94 29.33 1.39
C LYS A 13 -49.21 28.84 2.66
N LYS A 14 -49.88 28.05 3.49
CA LYS A 14 -49.29 27.46 4.72
C LYS A 14 -48.12 26.51 4.41
N SER A 15 -48.26 25.66 3.39
CA SER A 15 -47.20 24.76 2.95
C SER A 15 -45.97 25.51 2.43
N PHE A 16 -46.16 26.58 1.65
CA PHE A 16 -45.05 27.42 1.18
C PHE A 16 -44.38 28.20 2.31
N LEU A 17 -45.13 28.68 3.30
CA LEU A 17 -44.56 29.33 4.49
C LEU A 17 -43.67 28.36 5.26
N LYS A 18 -44.14 27.13 5.46
CA LYS A 18 -43.35 26.08 6.12
C LYS A 18 -42.08 25.73 5.34
N ALA A 19 -42.20 25.54 4.02
CA ALA A 19 -41.03 25.25 3.18
C ALA A 19 -39.99 26.39 3.23
N LYS A 20 -40.45 27.65 3.28
CA LYS A 20 -39.57 28.81 3.41
C LYS A 20 -38.84 28.84 4.76
N GLU A 21 -39.54 28.51 5.84
CA GLU A 21 -38.94 28.39 7.18
C GLU A 21 -37.89 27.27 7.22
N ASP A 22 -38.22 26.09 6.69
CA ASP A 22 -37.30 24.96 6.61
C ASP A 22 -36.03 25.32 5.82
N ILE A 23 -36.17 25.99 4.67
CA ILE A 23 -35.03 26.47 3.88
C ILE A 23 -34.17 27.45 4.69
N SER A 24 -34.78 28.42 5.38
CA SER A 24 -34.04 29.38 6.20
C SER A 24 -33.28 28.70 7.34
N ASN A 25 -33.86 27.67 7.95
CA ASN A 25 -33.20 26.87 8.98
C ASN A 25 -32.00 26.09 8.43
N ILE A 26 -32.14 25.50 7.24
CA ILE A 26 -31.04 24.79 6.56
C ILE A 26 -29.90 25.77 6.22
N GLU A 27 -30.21 26.96 5.71
CA GLU A 27 -29.20 27.98 5.38
C GLU A 27 -28.41 28.39 6.63
N ASN A 28 -29.08 28.57 7.77
CA ASN A 28 -28.44 28.90 9.04
C ASN A 28 -27.54 27.76 9.52
N GLN A 29 -28.02 26.51 9.52
CA GLN A 29 -27.22 25.35 9.89
C GLN A 29 -26.00 25.18 8.98
N PHE A 30 -26.16 25.42 7.67
CA PHE A 30 -25.06 25.35 6.71
C PHE A 30 -24.00 26.43 6.98
N LYS A 31 -24.43 27.63 7.37
CA LYS A 31 -23.53 28.72 7.78
C LYS A 31 -22.75 28.35 9.04
N GLU A 32 -23.41 27.84 10.07
CA GLU A 32 -22.76 27.39 11.31
C GLU A 32 -21.75 26.27 11.05
N LEU A 33 -22.11 25.31 10.20
CA LEU A 33 -21.21 24.22 9.81
C LEU A 33 -19.96 24.75 9.08
N LYS A 34 -20.12 25.74 8.20
CA LYS A 34 -19.01 26.37 7.49
C LYS A 34 -18.07 27.12 8.44
N GLU A 35 -18.62 27.80 9.44
CA GLU A 35 -17.84 28.46 10.49
C GLU A 35 -17.06 27.45 11.34
N LEU A 36 -17.68 26.33 11.70
CA LEU A 36 -17.03 25.24 12.43
C LEU A 36 -15.87 24.63 11.65
N PHE A 37 -16.06 24.34 10.35
CA PHE A 37 -14.99 23.85 9.47
C PHE A 37 -13.82 24.84 9.37
N SER A 38 -14.11 26.13 9.26
CA SER A 38 -13.10 27.19 9.23
C SER A 38 -12.28 27.21 10.52
N LYS A 39 -12.93 27.05 11.68
CA LYS A 39 -12.25 26.95 12.98
C LYS A 39 -11.37 25.70 13.06
N GLN A 40 -11.88 24.54 12.70
CA GLN A 40 -11.11 23.29 12.70
C GLN A 40 -9.88 23.36 11.81
N ASN A 41 -9.99 23.97 10.62
CA ASN A 41 -8.84 24.16 9.73
C ASN A 41 -7.75 25.06 10.35
N LYS A 42 -8.15 26.11 11.08
CA LYS A 42 -7.18 26.95 11.82
C LYS A 42 -6.50 26.16 12.94
N ASP A 43 -7.25 25.34 13.67
CA ASP A 43 -6.69 24.51 14.74
C ASP A 43 -5.70 23.47 14.20
N ILE A 44 -6.01 22.85 13.05
CA ILE A 44 -5.11 21.91 12.35
C ILE A 44 -3.82 22.61 11.92
N LEU A 45 -3.91 23.81 11.35
CA LEU A 45 -2.74 24.59 10.96
C LEU A 45 -1.86 24.90 12.18
N ALA A 46 -2.44 25.39 13.27
CA ALA A 46 -1.70 25.68 14.49
C ALA A 46 -1.04 24.43 15.11
N LEU A 47 -1.69 23.26 15.02
CA LEU A 47 -1.09 21.99 15.45
C LEU A 47 0.07 21.58 14.54
N SER A 48 -0.06 21.75 13.23
CA SER A 48 1.01 21.42 12.28
C SER A 48 2.27 22.25 12.52
N GLU A 49 2.12 23.55 12.79
CA GLU A 49 3.25 24.44 13.15
C GLU A 49 3.94 24.00 14.44
N LYS A 50 3.16 23.59 15.46
CA LYS A 50 3.72 23.05 16.72
C LYS A 50 4.50 21.75 16.49
N ILE A 51 3.99 20.86 15.64
CA ILE A 51 4.66 19.60 15.31
C ILE A 51 5.99 19.89 14.61
N GLU A 52 6.02 20.80 13.63
CA GLU A 52 7.27 21.21 12.97
C GLU A 52 8.28 21.80 13.94
N TYR A 53 7.82 22.63 14.88
CA TYR A 53 8.66 23.17 15.94
C TYR A 53 9.30 22.06 16.80
N PHE A 54 8.50 21.07 17.24
CA PHE A 54 9.01 19.94 18.02
C PHE A 54 10.06 19.11 17.26
N PHE A 55 9.83 18.85 15.96
CA PHE A 55 10.82 18.14 15.14
C PHE A 55 12.13 18.91 15.04
N LYS A 56 12.06 20.23 14.84
CA LYS A 56 13.25 21.10 14.76
C LYS A 56 14.02 21.16 16.08
N GLU A 57 13.33 21.08 17.22
CA GLU A 57 13.97 21.05 18.54
C GLU A 57 14.70 19.72 18.77
N ASN A 58 14.10 18.60 18.38
CA ASN A 58 14.69 17.26 18.55
C ASN A 58 15.93 17.04 17.68
N SER A 59 15.94 17.52 16.43
CA SER A 59 17.13 17.39 15.57
C SER A 59 18.36 18.11 16.13
N LYS A 60 18.19 19.19 16.90
CA LYS A 60 19.31 19.91 17.53
C LYS A 60 19.93 19.17 18.73
N LYS A 61 19.26 18.17 19.29
CA LYS A 61 19.73 17.42 20.45
C LYS A 61 20.55 16.19 20.06
N GLU A 62 20.37 15.66 18.84
CA GLU A 62 21.12 14.49 18.36
C GLU A 62 22.60 14.80 18.04
N ASP A 63 22.92 16.04 17.65
CA ASP A 63 24.29 16.47 17.34
C ASP A 63 25.22 16.62 18.57
N LYS A 64 24.74 16.35 19.78
CA LYS A 64 25.53 16.45 21.03
C LYS A 64 25.71 15.14 21.79
N ILE A 65 25.32 14.01 21.20
CA ILE A 65 25.73 12.71 21.72
C ILE A 65 27.10 12.40 21.13
N ASP A 66 28.13 13.07 21.68
CA ASP A 66 29.51 12.63 21.52
C ASP A 66 29.56 11.19 22.04
N PHE A 67 29.69 10.26 21.09
CA PHE A 67 29.95 8.85 21.33
C PHE A 67 31.14 8.74 22.27
N PHE A 68 30.88 8.54 23.56
CA PHE A 68 31.86 7.92 24.43
C PHE A 68 32.17 6.57 23.80
N ASN A 69 33.38 6.47 23.25
CA ASN A 69 34.07 5.23 22.90
C ASN A 69 34.28 4.40 24.18
N SER A 70 33.21 3.89 24.78
CA SER A 70 33.28 2.81 25.75
C SER A 70 33.51 1.52 24.98
N SER A 71 34.78 1.29 24.69
CA SER A 71 35.33 -0.01 24.32
C SER A 71 34.99 -1.01 25.41
N ILE A 72 33.86 -1.71 25.27
CA ILE A 72 33.57 -2.94 26.01
C ILE A 72 34.39 -4.03 25.32
N GLY A 73 35.69 -4.00 25.58
CA GLY A 73 36.64 -4.96 25.06
C GLY A 73 36.35 -6.34 25.62
N ASN A 74 35.88 -7.24 24.76
CA ASN A 74 36.17 -8.66 24.85
C ASN A 74 36.73 -9.12 23.50
N LYS A 75 37.86 -8.53 23.12
CA LYS A 75 38.76 -9.11 22.11
C LYS A 75 39.46 -10.30 22.77
N GLY A 76 39.00 -11.51 22.48
CA GLY A 76 39.80 -12.71 22.68
C GLY A 76 39.08 -13.85 23.37
N VAL A 77 38.14 -14.49 22.68
CA VAL A 77 37.92 -15.93 22.88
C VAL A 77 38.08 -16.60 21.52
N VAL A 78 39.28 -17.13 21.30
CA VAL A 78 39.62 -17.95 20.14
C VAL A 78 39.02 -19.33 20.39
N ASN A 79 37.87 -19.64 19.78
CA ASN A 79 37.35 -21.00 19.81
C ASN A 79 37.93 -21.77 18.64
N ASN A 80 39.05 -22.43 18.90
CA ASN A 80 39.68 -23.39 18.00
C ASN A 80 38.85 -24.68 18.01
N ARG A 81 37.93 -24.84 17.06
CA ARG A 81 37.37 -26.15 16.71
C ARG A 81 37.65 -26.46 15.26
N GLN A 82 38.75 -27.19 15.09
CA GLN A 82 39.01 -28.03 13.93
C GLN A 82 37.85 -29.01 13.77
N GLN A 83 37.14 -28.94 12.66
CA GLN A 83 36.44 -30.11 12.14
C GLN A 83 36.94 -30.36 10.72
N SER A 84 37.56 -31.52 10.62
CA SER A 84 38.24 -32.07 9.47
C SER A 84 37.26 -32.32 8.34
N THR A 85 37.73 -31.95 7.16
CA THR A 85 37.29 -32.32 5.83
C THR A 85 37.13 -33.83 5.68
N VAL A 86 35.99 -34.25 5.11
CA VAL A 86 35.89 -35.53 4.39
C VAL A 86 35.50 -35.21 2.95
N ASN A 87 36.47 -35.45 2.06
CA ASN A 87 36.29 -35.53 0.62
C ASN A 87 35.38 -36.71 0.28
N HIS A 88 34.39 -36.47 -0.58
CA HIS A 88 33.97 -37.49 -1.54
C HIS A 88 33.82 -36.84 -2.92
N GLN A 89 34.67 -37.31 -3.82
CA GLN A 89 34.70 -36.97 -5.24
C GLN A 89 33.65 -37.78 -6.01
N GLN A 90 33.48 -37.35 -7.26
CA GLN A 90 32.93 -38.03 -8.45
C GLN A 90 31.47 -37.69 -8.76
N SER A 91 31.02 -37.40 -9.98
CA SER A 91 31.55 -37.13 -11.33
C SER A 91 30.34 -36.86 -12.23
N SER A 92 30.57 -36.48 -13.50
CA SER A 92 29.67 -36.40 -14.68
C SER A 92 28.76 -35.16 -14.77
N THR A 93 29.08 -34.15 -15.61
CA THR A 93 29.08 -34.08 -17.09
C THR A 93 27.67 -34.12 -17.69
N MET A 94 27.21 -33.00 -18.24
CA MET A 94 26.66 -32.88 -19.60
C MET A 94 26.51 -31.41 -19.98
N GLN A 95 27.36 -30.96 -20.90
CA GLN A 95 27.10 -29.83 -21.79
C GLN A 95 26.12 -30.30 -22.87
N SER A 96 25.13 -29.47 -23.19
CA SER A 96 24.63 -29.38 -24.56
C SER A 96 24.08 -27.98 -24.83
N ASN A 97 24.63 -27.41 -25.90
CA ASN A 97 24.20 -26.24 -26.65
C ASN A 97 22.80 -26.45 -27.28
N GLU A 98 22.34 -25.39 -27.96
CA GLU A 98 21.25 -25.29 -28.96
C GLU A 98 19.92 -24.75 -28.40
N GLN A 99 19.22 -23.79 -29.01
CA GLN A 99 19.35 -23.13 -30.31
C GLN A 99 18.48 -21.85 -30.32
N GLN A 100 18.93 -20.84 -31.06
CA GLN A 100 18.15 -19.70 -31.52
C GLN A 100 16.95 -20.14 -32.37
N TRP A 101 15.82 -19.46 -32.23
CA TRP A 101 14.84 -19.28 -33.30
C TRP A 101 14.48 -17.79 -33.38
N ILE A 102 14.69 -17.21 -34.56
CA ILE A 102 14.30 -15.86 -35.00
C ILE A 102 13.10 -16.03 -35.96
N SER A 103 12.33 -14.94 -36.10
CA SER A 103 11.37 -14.60 -37.16
C SER A 103 10.00 -15.26 -37.08
N ASP A 104 8.90 -14.66 -37.50
CA ASP A 104 8.47 -13.29 -37.87
C ASP A 104 6.95 -13.47 -38.11
N ASP A 105 6.10 -12.49 -37.79
CA ASP A 105 5.01 -12.04 -38.67
C ASP A 105 4.10 -10.99 -38.00
N GLN A 106 4.33 -9.75 -38.45
CA GLN A 106 3.36 -8.86 -39.11
C GLN A 106 1.94 -8.65 -38.51
N ALA A 107 1.77 -7.41 -38.04
CA ALA A 107 0.67 -6.47 -38.34
C ALA A 107 -0.76 -6.75 -37.84
N ILE A 108 -1.36 -5.75 -37.17
CA ILE A 108 -2.59 -5.05 -37.61
C ILE A 108 -3.02 -3.94 -36.62
N ASN A 109 -3.28 -2.76 -37.20
CA ASN A 109 -4.14 -1.63 -36.81
C ASN A 109 -3.91 -0.80 -35.53
N ASN A 110 -3.36 0.40 -35.77
CA ASN A 110 -4.09 1.68 -35.68
C ASN A 110 -5.39 1.69 -34.85
N ASN A 111 -5.27 2.14 -33.61
CA ASN A 111 -6.18 3.11 -33.03
C ASN A 111 -5.45 3.87 -31.92
N GLN A 112 -4.78 4.96 -32.29
CA GLN A 112 -4.35 5.98 -31.33
C GLN A 112 -5.60 6.71 -30.80
N GLN A 113 -6.36 6.05 -29.93
CA GLN A 113 -6.99 6.78 -28.84
C GLN A 113 -5.86 7.08 -27.87
N GLN A 114 -5.45 8.34 -27.83
CA GLN A 114 -4.58 8.88 -26.81
C GLN A 114 -5.18 8.55 -25.44
N THR A 115 -4.73 7.45 -24.83
CA THR A 115 -4.87 7.25 -23.41
C THR A 115 -4.02 8.32 -22.76
N LEU A 116 -4.62 9.45 -22.43
CA LEU A 116 -4.05 10.49 -21.59
C LEU A 116 -3.33 9.80 -20.44
N THR A 117 -2.01 9.92 -20.41
CA THR A 117 -1.19 9.32 -19.37
C THR A 117 -1.66 9.86 -18.02
N SER A 118 -1.58 9.04 -16.99
CA SER A 118 -1.98 9.39 -15.60
C SER A 118 -1.32 10.68 -15.07
N GLU A 119 -0.26 11.18 -15.71
CA GLU A 119 0.39 12.45 -15.43
C GLU A 119 -0.39 13.67 -15.94
N GLN A 120 -1.08 13.59 -17.08
CA GLN A 120 -1.87 14.70 -17.62
C GLN A 120 -3.17 14.93 -16.84
N LYS A 121 -3.77 13.87 -16.25
CA LYS A 121 -4.90 14.00 -15.30
C LYS A 121 -4.49 14.57 -13.94
N ARG A 122 -3.24 14.35 -13.50
CA ARG A 122 -2.68 14.99 -12.29
C ARG A 122 -2.62 16.51 -12.46
N ALA A 123 -2.34 16.98 -13.68
CA ALA A 123 -2.38 18.35 -14.21
C ALA A 123 -3.48 19.30 -13.66
N ASN A 124 -4.67 18.75 -13.43
CA ASN A 124 -5.88 19.53 -13.18
C ASN A 124 -6.48 19.33 -11.77
N GLN A 125 -5.83 18.53 -10.92
CA GLN A 125 -6.32 18.35 -9.55
C GLN A 125 -5.82 19.47 -8.62
N PRO A 126 -6.65 19.91 -7.65
CA PRO A 126 -6.24 20.87 -6.63
C PRO A 126 -4.94 20.44 -5.93
N PRO A 127 -4.02 21.36 -5.62
CA PRO A 127 -2.71 21.04 -5.05
C PRO A 127 -2.80 20.24 -3.74
N PHE A 128 -3.85 20.44 -2.94
CA PHE A 128 -4.11 19.66 -1.72
C PHE A 128 -4.31 18.16 -2.00
N ILE A 129 -5.02 17.80 -3.06
CA ILE A 129 -5.28 16.40 -3.42
C ILE A 129 -3.99 15.72 -3.93
N ARG A 130 -3.13 16.46 -4.65
CA ARG A 130 -1.85 15.93 -5.13
C ARG A 130 -0.91 15.59 -3.98
N ASN A 131 -0.75 16.51 -3.04
CA ASN A 131 0.15 16.31 -1.89
C ASN A 131 -0.30 15.13 -1.03
N SER A 132 -1.61 14.94 -0.85
CA SER A 132 -2.17 13.78 -0.15
C SER A 132 -1.95 12.47 -0.93
N LEU A 133 -2.08 12.48 -2.25
CA LEU A 133 -1.84 11.30 -3.08
C LEU A 133 -0.36 10.89 -3.07
N ASP A 134 0.55 11.86 -3.11
CA ASP A 134 1.99 11.60 -3.06
C ASP A 134 2.43 11.05 -1.70
N SER A 135 1.89 11.56 -0.59
CA SER A 135 2.20 11.02 0.75
C SER A 135 1.69 9.59 0.93
N ILE A 136 0.52 9.25 0.39
CA ILE A 136 0.00 7.88 0.37
C ILE A 136 0.93 6.97 -0.46
N ASN A 137 1.33 7.40 -1.65
CA ASN A 137 2.24 6.62 -2.50
C ASN A 137 3.61 6.41 -1.87
N GLN A 138 4.15 7.43 -1.19
CA GLN A 138 5.41 7.33 -0.45
C GLN A 138 5.29 6.35 0.72
N THR A 139 4.21 6.43 1.50
CA THR A 139 3.95 5.51 2.61
C THR A 139 3.86 4.07 2.13
N LEU A 140 3.15 3.84 1.02
CA LEU A 140 3.05 2.53 0.40
C LEU A 140 4.41 2.02 -0.08
N THR A 141 5.14 2.85 -0.81
CA THR A 141 6.49 2.53 -1.31
C THR A 141 7.42 2.15 -0.16
N PHE A 142 7.38 2.90 0.93
CA PHE A 142 8.16 2.61 2.13
C PHE A 142 7.80 1.25 2.73
N ARG A 143 6.50 0.96 2.90
CA ARG A 143 6.05 -0.35 3.43
C ARG A 143 6.58 -1.50 2.58
N PHE A 144 6.50 -1.40 1.25
CA PHE A 144 7.00 -2.44 0.35
C PHE A 144 8.54 -2.56 0.36
N LYS A 145 9.27 -1.46 0.54
CA LYS A 145 10.73 -1.51 0.73
C LYS A 145 11.15 -2.26 1.99
N THR A 146 10.35 -2.20 3.06
CA THR A 146 10.63 -2.92 4.32
C THR A 146 10.31 -4.43 4.26
N LEU A 147 9.80 -4.94 3.15
CA LEU A 147 9.52 -6.37 2.99
C LEU A 147 10.78 -7.16 2.69
N THR A 148 10.88 -8.34 3.28
CA THR A 148 11.86 -9.36 2.89
C THR A 148 11.47 -9.99 1.56
N ASP A 149 12.40 -10.61 0.83
CA ASP A 149 12.10 -11.28 -0.45
C ASP A 149 11.02 -12.35 -0.31
N ARG A 150 11.04 -13.07 0.81
CA ARG A 150 10.04 -14.09 1.12
C ARG A 150 8.66 -13.50 1.35
N GLU A 151 8.58 -12.42 2.13
CA GLU A 151 7.32 -11.69 2.36
C GLU A 151 6.76 -11.12 1.05
N PHE A 152 7.61 -10.53 0.22
CA PHE A 152 7.23 -9.99 -1.08
C PHE A 152 6.74 -11.10 -2.03
N SER A 153 7.44 -12.24 -2.06
CA SER A 153 7.03 -13.41 -2.87
C SER A 153 5.67 -13.97 -2.43
N VAL A 154 5.42 -14.03 -1.11
CA VAL A 154 4.10 -14.42 -0.58
C VAL A 154 3.02 -13.43 -1.00
N PHE A 155 3.29 -12.12 -0.92
CA PHE A 155 2.35 -11.10 -1.38
C PHE A 155 2.01 -11.25 -2.88
N LEU A 156 3.03 -11.46 -3.71
CA LEU A 156 2.85 -11.65 -5.15
C LEU A 156 2.06 -12.92 -5.47
N ALA A 157 2.34 -14.02 -4.77
CA ALA A 157 1.60 -15.26 -4.93
C ALA A 157 0.12 -15.11 -4.55
N ILE A 158 -0.20 -14.36 -3.48
CA ILE A 158 -1.60 -14.03 -3.14
C ILE A 158 -2.25 -13.28 -4.31
N TYR A 159 -1.58 -12.27 -4.83
CA TYR A 159 -2.09 -11.46 -5.95
C TYR A 159 -2.35 -12.28 -7.22
N GLU A 160 -1.47 -13.23 -7.53
CA GLU A 160 -1.64 -14.13 -8.68
C GLU A 160 -2.76 -15.14 -8.46
N LEU A 161 -2.77 -15.82 -7.31
CA LEU A 161 -3.78 -16.85 -7.01
C LEU A 161 -5.18 -16.26 -6.95
N GLU A 162 -5.33 -15.04 -6.46
CA GLU A 162 -6.63 -14.36 -6.40
C GLU A 162 -7.19 -13.99 -7.78
N LYS A 163 -6.34 -13.95 -8.83
CA LYS A 163 -6.82 -13.83 -10.23
C LYS A 163 -7.34 -15.15 -10.78
N GLN A 164 -6.84 -16.27 -10.26
CA GLN A 164 -7.15 -17.62 -10.75
C GLN A 164 -8.29 -18.27 -9.94
N LEU A 165 -8.33 -17.99 -8.64
CA LEU A 165 -9.23 -18.56 -7.65
C LEU A 165 -10.09 -17.44 -7.05
N SER A 166 -11.37 -17.71 -6.82
CA SER A 166 -12.26 -16.76 -6.14
C SER A 166 -11.88 -16.54 -4.67
N GLU A 167 -11.30 -17.57 -4.03
CA GLU A 167 -10.88 -17.56 -2.64
C GLU A 167 -9.49 -18.19 -2.52
N VAL A 168 -8.56 -17.48 -1.87
CA VAL A 168 -7.20 -17.98 -1.65
C VAL A 168 -7.06 -18.42 -0.20
N THR A 169 -6.67 -19.67 0.03
CA THR A 169 -6.44 -20.22 1.36
C THR A 169 -4.94 -20.39 1.66
N TYR A 170 -4.60 -20.65 2.92
CA TYR A 170 -3.22 -20.96 3.32
C TYR A 170 -2.65 -22.19 2.61
N ALA A 171 -3.49 -23.19 2.32
CA ALA A 171 -3.09 -24.41 1.63
C ALA A 171 -2.68 -24.11 0.17
N ASP A 172 -3.44 -23.25 -0.51
CA ASP A 172 -3.16 -22.88 -1.91
C ASP A 172 -1.81 -22.15 -2.03
N LEU A 173 -1.55 -21.22 -1.10
CA LEU A 173 -0.28 -20.50 -1.02
C LEU A 173 0.90 -21.41 -0.65
N ALA A 174 0.68 -22.34 0.27
CA ALA A 174 1.66 -23.34 0.67
C ALA A 174 2.08 -24.20 -0.53
N ASN A 175 1.10 -24.67 -1.30
CA ASN A 175 1.33 -25.47 -2.51
C ASN A 175 2.04 -24.66 -3.60
N LYS A 176 1.63 -23.40 -3.84
CA LYS A 176 2.21 -22.54 -4.88
C LYS A 176 3.67 -22.19 -4.61
N LEU A 177 4.06 -21.99 -3.35
CA LEU A 177 5.41 -21.57 -2.95
C LEU A 177 6.27 -22.71 -2.43
N SER A 178 5.75 -23.94 -2.40
CA SER A 178 6.41 -25.11 -1.81
C SER A 178 6.83 -24.88 -0.34
N LEU A 179 5.95 -24.24 0.45
CA LEU A 179 6.18 -23.91 1.86
C LEU A 179 5.14 -24.57 2.76
N THR A 180 5.45 -24.71 4.06
CA THR A 180 4.46 -25.19 5.03
C THR A 180 3.42 -24.11 5.33
N GLU A 181 2.16 -24.51 5.58
CA GLU A 181 1.07 -23.59 5.94
C GLU A 181 1.41 -22.73 7.16
N THR A 182 2.10 -23.28 8.16
CA THR A 182 2.58 -22.55 9.34
C THR A 182 3.50 -21.39 8.95
N THR A 183 4.38 -21.61 7.96
CA THR A 183 5.28 -20.57 7.47
C THR A 183 4.52 -19.50 6.71
N ILE A 184 3.59 -19.89 5.82
CA ILE A 184 2.74 -18.93 5.11
C ILE A 184 1.92 -18.12 6.11
N ARG A 185 1.31 -18.74 7.11
CA ARG A 185 0.55 -18.05 8.16
C ARG A 185 1.41 -17.01 8.89
N SER A 186 2.65 -17.36 9.23
CA SER A 186 3.61 -16.44 9.85
C SER A 186 3.96 -15.27 8.93
N CYS A 187 4.20 -15.54 7.64
CA CYS A 187 4.46 -14.50 6.64
C CYS A 187 3.24 -13.58 6.46
N VAL A 188 2.05 -14.12 6.25
CA VAL A 188 0.81 -13.35 6.09
C VAL A 188 0.52 -12.48 7.31
N ASN A 189 0.69 -13.01 8.52
CA ASN A 189 0.53 -12.21 9.74
C ASN A 189 1.51 -11.04 9.78
N ARG A 190 2.78 -11.24 9.38
CA ARG A 190 3.75 -10.14 9.27
C ARG A 190 3.35 -9.12 8.21
N LEU A 191 2.84 -9.55 7.07
CA LEU A 191 2.34 -8.63 6.03
C LEU A 191 1.20 -7.75 6.57
N VAL A 192 0.25 -8.34 7.30
CA VAL A 192 -0.86 -7.63 7.95
C VAL A 192 -0.33 -6.67 9.04
N SER A 193 0.62 -7.11 9.87
CA SER A 193 1.24 -6.24 10.89
C SER A 193 1.98 -5.05 10.29
N LYS A 194 2.55 -5.19 9.08
CA LYS A 194 3.17 -4.10 8.31
C LYS A 194 2.14 -3.20 7.59
N GLN A 195 0.84 -3.41 7.84
CA GLN A 195 -0.25 -2.65 7.25
C GLN A 195 -0.26 -2.69 5.72
N LEU A 196 0.06 -3.84 5.14
CA LEU A 196 -0.19 -4.07 3.72
C LEU A 196 -1.69 -4.19 3.46
N PRO A 197 -2.16 -3.87 2.24
CA PRO A 197 -3.57 -3.90 1.85
C PRO A 197 -4.06 -5.35 1.67
N LEU A 198 -4.06 -6.10 2.77
CA LEU A 198 -4.45 -7.49 2.87
C LEU A 198 -5.53 -7.63 3.94
N THR A 199 -6.60 -8.29 3.55
CA THR A 199 -7.69 -8.69 4.44
C THR A 199 -7.63 -10.19 4.65
N LYS A 200 -7.84 -10.61 5.91
CA LYS A 200 -8.03 -12.03 6.25
C LYS A 200 -9.41 -12.19 6.85
N GLU A 201 -10.19 -13.10 6.31
CA GLU A 201 -11.52 -13.41 6.82
C GLU A 201 -11.57 -14.87 7.26
N ARG A 202 -12.20 -15.12 8.40
CA ARG A 202 -12.36 -16.48 8.94
C ARG A 202 -13.83 -16.87 8.82
N PHE A 203 -14.10 -17.86 7.99
CA PHE A 203 -15.44 -18.41 7.85
C PHE A 203 -15.72 -19.48 8.92
N PHE A 204 -17.02 -19.75 9.17
CA PHE A 204 -17.51 -20.69 10.20
C PHE A 204 -16.93 -22.11 10.07
N ASN A 205 -16.51 -22.51 8.87
CA ASN A 205 -15.87 -23.79 8.57
C ASN A 205 -14.38 -23.86 8.97
N LYS A 206 -13.89 -22.90 9.77
CA LYS A 206 -12.48 -22.76 10.17
C LYS A 206 -11.51 -22.50 9.00
N LYS A 207 -12.00 -22.29 7.78
CA LYS A 207 -11.17 -21.84 6.66
C LYS A 207 -10.91 -20.34 6.80
N THR A 208 -9.67 -19.96 6.51
CA THR A 208 -9.26 -18.55 6.46
C THR A 208 -8.94 -18.22 5.02
N THR A 209 -9.66 -17.24 4.47
CA THR A 209 -9.41 -16.69 3.15
C THR A 209 -8.57 -15.43 3.28
N ILE A 210 -7.73 -15.21 2.27
CA ILE A 210 -6.81 -14.09 2.20
C ILE A 210 -7.11 -13.36 0.90
N THR A 211 -7.39 -12.06 1.00
CA THR A 211 -7.78 -11.22 -0.14
C THR A 211 -6.97 -9.93 -0.13
N ILE A 212 -6.66 -9.42 -1.31
CA ILE A 212 -6.07 -8.08 -1.44
C ILE A 212 -7.20 -7.06 -1.58
N ASP A 213 -7.06 -5.92 -0.91
CA ASP A 213 -8.07 -4.88 -0.94
C ASP A 213 -8.40 -4.46 -2.38
N LYS A 214 -9.69 -4.41 -2.71
CA LYS A 214 -10.16 -4.11 -4.08
C LYS A 214 -9.65 -2.75 -4.58
N ASN A 215 -9.72 -1.74 -3.72
CA ASN A 215 -9.20 -0.39 -3.97
C ASN A 215 -7.71 -0.42 -4.35
N PHE A 216 -6.95 -1.36 -3.80
CA PHE A 216 -5.54 -1.49 -4.10
C PHE A 216 -5.28 -2.10 -5.48
N LYS A 217 -6.11 -3.07 -5.90
CA LYS A 217 -5.99 -3.73 -7.20
C LYS A 217 -6.25 -2.78 -8.36
N GLU A 218 -7.23 -1.89 -8.22
CA GLU A 218 -7.62 -0.93 -9.25
C GLU A 218 -6.49 0.06 -9.59
N LEU A 219 -5.58 0.32 -8.65
CA LEU A 219 -4.51 1.30 -8.82
C LEU A 219 -3.37 0.83 -9.75
N SER A 220 -3.38 -0.43 -10.23
CA SER A 220 -2.35 -0.99 -11.13
C SER A 220 -0.91 -0.78 -10.63
N LEU A 221 -0.72 -0.73 -9.30
CA LEU A 221 0.56 -0.40 -8.69
C LEU A 221 1.55 -1.56 -8.69
N LEU A 222 1.13 -2.77 -9.06
CA LEU A 222 1.98 -3.96 -9.04
C LEU A 222 3.27 -3.76 -9.85
N ASN A 223 3.17 -3.20 -11.06
CA ASN A 223 4.34 -2.94 -11.90
C ASN A 223 5.30 -1.94 -11.25
N LYS A 224 4.78 -0.93 -10.56
CA LYS A 224 5.60 0.03 -9.81
C LYS A 224 6.29 -0.65 -8.63
N LEU A 225 5.61 -1.56 -7.93
CA LEU A 225 6.18 -2.31 -6.81
C LEU A 225 7.28 -3.28 -7.24
N ILE A 226 7.07 -3.98 -8.36
CA ILE A 226 8.10 -4.84 -8.97
C ILE A 226 9.33 -4.00 -9.29
N ASN A 227 9.16 -2.84 -9.95
CA ASN A 227 10.27 -1.95 -10.27
C ASN A 227 11.00 -1.43 -9.01
N ILE A 228 10.27 -1.10 -7.94
CA ILE A 228 10.88 -0.70 -6.67
C ILE A 228 11.75 -1.82 -6.11
N ARG A 229 11.34 -3.10 -6.22
CA ARG A 229 12.15 -4.22 -5.72
C ARG A 229 13.35 -4.51 -6.61
N SER A 230 13.16 -4.53 -7.93
CA SER A 230 14.23 -4.79 -8.90
C SER A 230 15.34 -3.75 -8.84
N ASN A 231 15.01 -2.47 -8.57
CA ASN A 231 16.01 -1.39 -8.48
C ASN A 231 16.76 -1.34 -7.14
N ASN A 232 16.38 -2.14 -6.13
CA ASN A 232 17.09 -2.24 -4.84
C ASN A 232 18.10 -3.40 -4.82
N SER A 233 18.49 -3.93 -5.98
CA SER A 233 19.51 -4.99 -6.12
C SER A 233 20.95 -4.49 -5.85
N ASP A 234 21.13 -3.56 -4.92
CA ASP A 234 22.44 -3.22 -4.33
C ASP A 234 22.94 -4.32 -3.36
N GLN A 235 22.19 -5.43 -3.23
CA GLN A 235 22.72 -6.65 -2.64
C GLN A 235 23.68 -7.29 -3.65
N LYS A 236 24.98 -7.09 -3.47
CA LYS A 236 26.01 -7.95 -4.08
C LYS A 236 25.60 -9.40 -3.87
N SER A 237 25.52 -10.15 -4.97
CA SER A 237 25.37 -11.59 -4.89
C SER A 237 26.52 -12.15 -4.06
N LEU A 238 26.24 -13.13 -3.19
CA LEU A 238 27.29 -13.89 -2.49
C LEU A 238 28.21 -14.64 -3.48
N LEU A 239 27.89 -14.62 -4.77
CA LEU A 239 28.68 -15.14 -5.89
C LEU A 239 29.54 -14.08 -6.59
N ASP A 240 29.46 -12.80 -6.19
CA ASP A 240 30.26 -11.69 -6.74
C ASP A 240 31.45 -11.29 -5.82
N ILE A 241 31.92 -12.22 -4.96
CA ILE A 241 33.16 -12.09 -4.18
C ILE A 241 34.10 -13.24 -4.54
#